data_AF-A0A183HFG1-F1
#
_entry.id   AF-A0A183HFG1-F1
#
_cell.length_a   1.000
_cell.length_b   1.000
_cell.length_c   1.000
_cell.angle_alpha   90.00
_cell.angle_beta   90.00
_cell.angle_gamma   90.00
#
_symmetry.space_group_name_H-M   'P 1'
#
loop_
_entity.id
_entity.type
_entity.pdbx_description
1 polymer ?
#
loop_
_entity_poly.entity_id
_entity_poly.type
_entity_poly.pdbx_seq_one_letter_code
_entity_poly.pdbx_strand_id
1 'polypeptide(L)'
;MPALGEPIGSDWNILEGSDVPYLPCARLDDDFLYLTFIDWKNVKSRFEVSKMMCGISSCSHLTYSFLQVIPVRACRIEPLDNCGGYIAVDGEPITSGSAFQVTPTRHCTTIIGRNQRH
;
A
#
# COMPACT_ATOMS: atom_id res chain seq x y z
N MET A 1 5.08 -27.82 -10.57
CA MET A 1 5.78 -27.57 -9.29
C MET A 1 7.17 -28.17 -9.40
N PRO A 2 8.26 -27.40 -9.26
CA PRO A 2 9.60 -27.98 -9.20
C PRO A 2 9.81 -28.66 -7.83
N ALA A 3 10.68 -29.66 -7.79
CA ALA A 3 10.96 -30.47 -6.61
C ALA A 3 11.77 -29.67 -5.56
N LEU A 4 11.49 -29.90 -4.27
CA LEU A 4 12.26 -29.34 -3.16
C LEU A 4 13.73 -29.81 -3.26
N GLY A 5 14.65 -28.93 -3.64
CA GLY A 5 16.08 -29.20 -3.53
C GLY A 5 16.99 -28.58 -4.61
N GLU A 6 16.44 -28.12 -5.73
CA GLU A 6 17.26 -27.45 -6.75
C GLU A 6 17.33 -25.93 -6.49
N PRO A 7 18.53 -25.30 -6.58
CA PRO A 7 18.65 -23.85 -6.52
C PRO A 7 17.92 -23.27 -7.73
N ILE A 8 16.80 -22.62 -7.46
CA ILE A 8 15.97 -21.98 -8.48
C ILE A 8 16.77 -20.81 -9.06
N GLY A 9 16.86 -20.75 -10.40
CA GLY A 9 17.66 -19.78 -11.15
C GLY A 9 17.48 -18.33 -10.69
N SER A 10 18.55 -17.56 -10.80
CA SER A 10 18.68 -16.17 -10.33
C SER A 10 17.76 -15.15 -11.01
N ASP A 11 16.94 -15.57 -11.97
CA ASP A 11 16.21 -14.70 -12.91
C ASP A 11 14.82 -14.26 -12.42
N TRP A 12 14.55 -14.40 -11.12
CA TRP A 12 13.35 -13.81 -10.54
C TRP A 12 13.56 -12.32 -10.35
N ASN A 13 12.99 -11.55 -11.27
CA ASN A 13 12.72 -10.14 -11.04
C ASN A 13 11.74 -10.02 -9.87
N ILE A 14 12.10 -9.20 -8.88
CA ILE A 14 11.20 -8.82 -7.80
C ILE A 14 9.97 -8.17 -8.46
N LEU A 15 8.77 -8.60 -8.07
CA LEU A 15 7.54 -7.90 -8.42
C LEU A 15 7.46 -6.62 -7.56
N GLU A 16 8.26 -5.61 -7.93
CA GLU A 16 8.25 -4.32 -7.25
C GLU A 16 7.06 -3.50 -7.74
N GLY A 17 6.05 -3.39 -6.88
CA GLY A 17 5.12 -2.26 -6.92
C GLY A 17 5.86 -1.00 -6.48
N SER A 18 6.54 -0.35 -7.42
CA SER A 18 7.28 0.93 -7.31
C SER A 18 8.59 0.92 -6.48
N ASP A 19 9.69 1.34 -7.11
CA ASP A 19 11.05 1.55 -6.55
C ASP A 19 11.14 2.65 -5.44
N VAL A 20 10.03 3.05 -4.85
CA VAL A 20 9.95 4.25 -4.01
C VAL A 20 9.38 3.91 -2.64
N PRO A 21 10.07 4.24 -1.53
CA PRO A 21 9.62 3.88 -0.18
C PRO A 21 8.39 4.70 0.25
N TYR A 22 7.19 4.20 -0.07
CA TYR A 22 5.95 4.85 0.33
C TYR A 22 5.68 4.76 1.84
N LEU A 23 5.95 3.61 2.45
CA LEU A 23 5.73 3.43 3.90
C LEU A 23 6.85 2.58 4.50
N PRO A 24 7.99 3.19 4.86
CA PRO A 24 9.20 2.46 5.28
C PRO A 24 9.07 1.74 6.62
N CYS A 25 8.07 2.09 7.43
CA CYS A 25 7.80 1.40 8.69
C CYS A 25 6.94 0.15 8.54
N ALA A 26 6.32 -0.07 7.38
CA ALA A 26 5.44 -1.21 7.15
C ALA A 26 6.25 -2.50 6.96
N ARG A 27 5.81 -3.56 7.62
CA ARG A 27 6.43 -4.87 7.53
C ARG A 27 5.44 -5.90 7.00
N LEU A 28 5.96 -6.90 6.29
CA LEU A 28 5.16 -8.01 5.76
C LEU A 28 4.58 -8.90 6.87
N ASP A 29 5.20 -8.90 8.05
CA ASP A 29 4.79 -9.68 9.22
C ASP A 29 3.90 -8.90 10.20
N ASP A 30 3.45 -7.69 9.83
CA ASP A 30 2.54 -6.90 10.67
C ASP A 30 1.13 -7.52 10.73
N ASP A 31 0.54 -7.47 11.92
CA ASP A 31 -0.79 -8.01 12.24
C ASP A 31 -1.96 -7.09 11.80
N PHE A 32 -1.66 -6.04 11.04
CA PHE A 32 -2.56 -4.95 10.67
C PHE A 32 -2.23 -4.42 9.28
N LEU A 33 -3.19 -3.73 8.67
CA LEU A 33 -3.03 -3.00 7.42
C LEU A 33 -2.78 -1.52 7.73
N TYR A 34 -2.02 -0.84 6.87
CA TYR A 34 -1.90 0.61 6.94
C TYR A 34 -2.92 1.26 6.02
N LEU A 35 -3.92 1.93 6.61
CA LEU A 35 -4.85 2.77 5.87
C LEU A 35 -4.25 4.17 5.75
N THR A 36 -3.97 4.58 4.51
CA THR A 36 -3.52 5.94 4.21
C THR A 36 -4.61 6.72 3.46
N PHE A 37 -4.84 7.96 3.86
CA PHE A 37 -5.77 8.85 3.15
C PHE A 37 -5.38 10.32 3.31
N ILE A 38 -5.84 11.14 2.38
CA ILE A 38 -5.66 12.59 2.42
C ILE A 38 -6.93 13.20 3.00
N ASP A 39 -6.82 13.88 4.14
CA ASP A 39 -7.90 14.70 4.67
C ASP A 39 -7.93 16.04 3.93
N TRP A 40 -8.83 16.14 2.95
CA TRP A 40 -9.00 17.33 2.11
C TRP A 40 -9.25 18.61 2.90
N LYS A 41 -9.84 18.52 4.11
CA LYS A 41 -10.10 19.69 4.95
C LYS A 41 -8.82 20.39 5.43
N ASN A 42 -7.73 19.64 5.51
CA ASN A 42 -6.43 20.12 5.97
C ASN A 42 -5.47 20.48 4.82
N VAL A 43 -5.90 20.34 3.57
CA VAL A 43 -5.13 20.70 2.38
C VAL A 43 -5.35 22.17 2.06
N LYS A 44 -4.29 23.00 2.09
CA LYS A 44 -4.42 24.43 1.78
C LYS A 44 -4.44 24.70 0.28
N SER A 45 -3.77 23.84 -0.51
CA SER A 45 -3.67 24.00 -1.95
C SER A 45 -3.38 22.66 -2.65
N ARG A 46 -3.88 22.50 -3.88
CA ARG A 46 -3.54 21.34 -4.73
C ARG A 46 -2.04 21.20 -4.97
N PHE A 47 -1.30 22.31 -4.95
CA PHE A 47 0.16 22.29 -5.06
C PHE A 47 0.85 21.59 -3.89
N GLU A 48 0.26 21.59 -2.68
CA GLU A 48 0.79 20.85 -1.53
C GLU A 48 0.69 19.35 -1.76
N VAL A 49 -0.40 18.88 -2.38
CA VAL A 49 -0.55 17.47 -2.75
C VAL A 49 0.49 17.07 -3.80
N SER A 50 0.72 17.91 -4.82
CA SER A 50 1.80 17.66 -5.79
C SER A 50 3.18 17.62 -5.12
N LYS A 51 3.47 18.54 -4.20
CA LYS A 51 4.73 18.58 -3.46
C LYS A 51 4.89 17.36 -2.55
N MET A 52 3.82 16.90 -1.92
CA MET A 52 3.77 15.67 -1.15
C MET A 52 4.10 14.47 -2.05
N MET A 53 3.49 14.35 -3.24
CA MET A 53 3.77 13.26 -4.19
C MET A 53 5.24 13.25 -4.64
N CYS A 54 5.84 14.41 -4.91
CA CYS A 54 7.27 14.50 -5.22
C CYS A 54 8.18 14.09 -4.04
N GLY A 55 7.66 14.13 -2.81
CA GLY A 55 8.38 13.79 -1.59
C GLY A 55 8.40 12.31 -1.23
N ILE A 56 7.75 11.44 -2.02
CA ILE A 56 7.64 10.00 -1.70
C ILE A 56 9.02 9.32 -1.71
N SER A 57 9.90 9.69 -2.64
CA SER A 57 11.25 9.11 -2.74
C SER A 57 12.15 9.37 -1.53
N SER A 58 11.90 10.46 -0.81
CA SER A 58 12.63 10.81 0.41
C SER A 58 11.84 10.53 1.68
N CYS A 59 10.68 9.86 1.59
CA CYS A 59 9.74 9.66 2.69
C CYS A 59 9.20 10.97 3.32
N SER A 60 9.44 12.13 2.70
CA SER A 60 9.04 13.43 3.23
C SER A 60 7.53 13.68 3.13
N HIS A 61 6.81 12.88 2.33
CA HIS A 61 5.35 12.90 2.25
C HIS A 61 4.68 12.60 3.59
N LEU A 62 5.34 11.84 4.47
CA LEU A 62 4.84 11.50 5.80
C LEU A 62 4.85 12.69 6.78
N THR A 63 5.47 13.82 6.42
CA THR A 63 5.53 15.02 7.27
C THR A 63 4.30 15.93 7.13
N TYR A 64 3.46 15.70 6.11
CA TYR A 64 2.29 16.52 5.86
C TYR A 64 1.12 16.13 6.77
N SER A 65 0.59 17.08 7.52
CA SER A 65 -0.50 16.83 8.49
C SER A 65 -1.81 16.37 7.86
N PHE A 66 -2.03 16.65 6.57
CA PHE A 66 -3.20 16.17 5.84
C PHE A 66 -3.09 14.72 5.36
N LEU A 67 -1.89 14.12 5.37
CA LEU A 67 -1.72 12.69 5.10
C LEU A 67 -1.86 11.92 6.41
N GLN A 68 -2.92 11.14 6.52
CA GLN A 68 -3.16 10.29 7.67
C GLN A 68 -2.68 8.87 7.37
N VAL A 69 -1.98 8.27 8.33
CA VAL A 69 -1.52 6.87 8.27
C VAL A 69 -2.00 6.18 9.52
N ILE A 70 -2.94 5.25 9.39
CA ILE A 70 -3.58 4.60 10.53
C ILE A 70 -3.42 3.08 10.40
N PRO A 71 -2.78 2.39 11.38
CA PRO A 71 -2.79 0.94 11.43
C PRO A 71 -4.19 0.44 11.82
N VAL A 72 -4.79 -0.41 10.99
CA VAL A 72 -6.14 -0.93 11.16
C VAL A 72 -6.17 -2.45 11.04
N ARG A 73 -7.04 -3.10 11.83
CA ARG A 73 -7.29 -4.55 11.73
C ARG A 73 -8.40 -4.89 10.75
N ALA A 74 -9.20 -3.90 10.35
CA ALA A 74 -10.19 -3.99 9.29
C ALA A 74 -10.60 -2.56 8.92
N CYS A 75 -11.02 -2.36 7.67
CA CYS A 75 -11.64 -1.11 7.25
C CYS A 75 -12.78 -1.38 6.28
N ARG A 76 -13.78 -0.50 6.28
CA ARG A 76 -14.84 -0.44 5.27
C ARG A 76 -14.83 0.95 4.67
N ILE A 77 -14.81 1.01 3.34
CA ILE A 77 -14.80 2.25 2.59
C ILE A 77 -16.07 2.28 1.75
N GLU A 78 -16.86 3.33 1.94
CA GLU A 78 -18.12 3.53 1.24
C GLU A 78 -18.11 4.91 0.60
N PRO A 79 -18.49 5.03 -0.68
CA PRO A 79 -18.72 6.34 -1.26
C PRO A 79 -19.96 6.97 -0.60
N LEU A 80 -19.97 8.30 -0.54
CA LEU A 80 -21.15 9.07 -0.13
C LEU A 80 -22.31 8.83 -1.11
N ASP A 81 -23.54 9.07 -0.65
CA ASP A 81 -24.74 8.87 -1.47
C ASP A 81 -24.65 9.61 -2.82
N ASN A 82 -25.03 8.91 -3.89
CA ASN A 82 -24.92 9.36 -5.29
C ASN A 82 -23.50 9.66 -5.78
N CYS A 83 -22.46 9.30 -5.02
CA CYS A 83 -21.08 9.36 -5.46
C CYS A 83 -20.60 7.97 -5.89
N GLY A 84 -19.85 7.90 -7.00
CA GLY A 84 -19.14 6.70 -7.42
C GLY A 84 -17.70 6.69 -6.90
N GLY A 85 -17.02 5.56 -7.08
CA GLY A 85 -15.60 5.43 -6.79
C GLY A 85 -14.95 4.41 -7.72
N TYR A 86 -13.71 4.68 -8.10
CA TYR A 86 -12.85 3.72 -8.79
C TYR A 86 -11.93 3.08 -7.76
N ILE A 87 -11.83 1.76 -7.83
CA ILE A 87 -11.00 0.97 -6.93
C ILE A 87 -10.06 0.15 -7.79
N ALA A 88 -8.79 0.11 -7.39
CA ALA A 88 -7.81 -0.80 -7.95
C ALA A 88 -7.18 -1.61 -6.83
N VAL A 89 -6.99 -2.90 -7.05
CA VAL A 89 -6.28 -3.82 -6.14
C VAL A 89 -5.12 -4.41 -6.92
N ASP A 90 -3.91 -4.29 -6.37
CA ASP A 90 -2.65 -4.69 -7.02
C ASP A 90 -2.46 -4.12 -8.45
N GLY A 91 -3.04 -2.93 -8.70
CA GLY A 91 -3.00 -2.25 -10.00
C GLY A 91 -4.16 -2.58 -10.95
N GLU A 92 -4.96 -3.60 -10.65
CA GLU A 92 -6.08 -4.04 -11.48
C GLU A 92 -7.40 -3.37 -11.05
N PRO A 93 -8.21 -2.85 -11.99
CA PRO A 93 -9.47 -2.21 -11.66
C PRO A 93 -10.50 -3.24 -11.16
N ILE A 94 -11.20 -2.90 -10.08
CA ILE A 94 -12.37 -3.63 -9.58
C ILE A 94 -13.65 -2.86 -9.95
N THR A 95 -14.78 -3.57 -9.99
CA THR A 95 -16.13 -3.01 -10.22
C THR A 95 -16.35 -1.70 -9.47
N SER A 96 -16.54 -0.63 -10.24
CA SER A 96 -16.69 0.72 -9.71
C SER A 96 -18.03 0.92 -8.99
N GLY A 97 -18.04 1.76 -7.96
CA GLY A 97 -19.27 2.20 -7.29
C GLY A 97 -19.81 1.30 -6.17
N SER A 98 -19.04 0.31 -5.69
CA SER A 98 -19.44 -0.50 -4.54
C SER A 98 -18.58 -0.20 -3.31
N ALA A 99 -19.22 -0.18 -2.15
CA ALA A 99 -18.52 -0.21 -0.87
C ALA A 99 -17.67 -1.48 -0.79
N PHE A 100 -16.47 -1.36 -0.22
CA PHE A 100 -15.59 -2.51 -0.01
C PHE A 100 -15.14 -2.59 1.44
N GLN A 101 -14.83 -3.82 1.86
CA GLN A 101 -14.30 -4.11 3.18
C GLN A 101 -13.03 -4.93 3.04
N VAL A 102 -12.03 -4.57 3.83
CA VAL A 102 -10.72 -5.22 3.84
C VAL A 102 -10.42 -5.72 5.25
N THR A 103 -9.85 -6.91 5.34
CA THR A 103 -9.38 -7.50 6.59
C THR A 103 -8.09 -8.28 6.30
N PRO A 104 -6.99 -8.05 7.04
CA PRO A 104 -5.78 -8.82 6.88
C PRO A 104 -6.01 -10.24 7.38
N THR A 105 -5.48 -11.20 6.64
CA THR A 105 -5.47 -12.61 7.03
C THR A 105 -4.06 -13.00 7.46
N ARG A 106 -3.93 -13.72 8.58
CA ARG A 106 -2.62 -14.00 9.19
C ARG A 106 -1.98 -15.24 8.60
N HIS A 107 -0.67 -15.13 8.34
CA HIS A 107 0.22 -16.26 8.01
C HIS A 107 -0.28 -17.16 6.88
N CYS A 108 -0.93 -16.57 5.87
CA CYS A 108 -1.53 -17.33 4.78
C CYS A 108 -0.51 -17.81 3.74
N THR A 109 0.69 -17.23 3.72
CA THR A 109 1.72 -17.51 2.72
C THR A 109 3.12 -17.47 3.33
N THR A 110 3.98 -18.42 2.95
CA THR A 110 5.41 -18.38 3.24
C THR A 110 6.14 -17.81 2.04
N ILE A 111 6.88 -16.72 2.23
CA ILE A 111 7.68 -16.07 1.20
C ILE A 111 9.16 -16.37 1.47
N ILE A 112 9.90 -16.81 0.45
CA ILE A 112 11.35 -16.99 0.53
C ILE A 112 12.01 -15.69 0.07
N GLY A 113 12.50 -14.89 1.02
CA GLY A 113 13.26 -13.66 0.74
C GLY A 113 14.77 -13.90 0.71
N ARG A 114 15.51 -13.03 0.02
CA ARG A 114 16.98 -12.99 0.12
C ARG A 114 17.38 -12.16 1.34
N ASN A 115 18.21 -12.71 2.22
CA ASN A 115 18.79 -11.98 3.35
C ASN A 115 20.07 -11.27 2.89
N GLN A 116 19.95 -10.04 2.38
CA GLN A 116 21.10 -9.17 2.14
C GLN A 116 21.33 -8.32 3.39
N ARG A 117 22.35 -8.68 4.16
CA ARG A 117 22.87 -7.83 5.23
C ARG A 117 23.68 -6.72 4.57
N HIS A 118 23.22 -5.48 4.69
CA HIS A 118 23.99 -4.29 4.37
C HIS A 118 24.98 -3.97 5.49
#